data_AF-A0A4R1L649-F1
#
_entry.id   AF-A0A4R1L649-F1
#
_cell.length_a   1.000
_cell.length_b   1.000
_cell.length_c   1.000
_cell.angle_alpha   90.00
_cell.angle_beta   90.00
_cell.angle_gamma   90.00
#
_symmetry.space_group_name_H-M   'P 1'
#
loop_
_entity.id
_entity.type
_entity.pdbx_description
1 polymer ?
#
loop_
_entity_poly.entity_id
_entity_poly.type
_entity_poly.pdbx_seq_one_letter_code
_entity_poly.pdbx_strand_id
1 'polypeptide(L)'
;MGLLCNRASLSPVQRRHYSLFMGGLWLESLAMIIVSQSRHRLQLTGSEAILLAMLPALPIFYLIFVVARYLIQEKDEFIRSLIMQAMLCGIGLTLAVDTTWGYLTEIHGTSPLPQFANFVLFFVTGALAWRIQLARSR
;
A
#
# COMPACT_ATOMS: atom_id res chain seq x y z
N MET A 1 9.48 24.37 11.09
CA MET A 1 8.34 24.32 10.14
C MET A 1 8.89 24.24 8.71
N GLY A 2 9.52 23.11 8.37
CA GLY A 2 10.19 22.84 7.09
C GLY A 2 9.70 21.52 6.49
N LEU A 3 8.39 21.28 6.59
CA LEU A 3 7.76 19.96 6.37
C LEU A 3 7.39 19.67 4.92
N LEU A 4 7.61 20.61 4.01
CA LEU A 4 7.54 20.34 2.59
C LEU A 4 8.96 19.99 2.13
N CYS A 5 9.24 18.69 2.09
CA CYS A 5 10.40 18.12 1.41
C CYS A 5 10.58 18.86 0.08
N ASN A 6 11.61 19.70 -0.01
CA ASN A 6 11.91 20.42 -1.24
C ASN A 6 12.21 19.34 -2.29
N ARG A 7 11.31 19.11 -3.25
CA ARG A 7 11.51 18.08 -4.29
C ARG A 7 12.86 18.24 -5.01
N ALA A 8 13.48 19.42 -4.94
CA ALA A 8 14.82 19.70 -5.42
C ALA A 8 15.93 18.85 -4.76
N SER A 9 15.75 18.36 -3.52
CA SER A 9 16.74 17.53 -2.83
C SER A 9 16.65 16.04 -3.15
N LEU A 10 15.60 15.59 -3.85
CA LEU A 10 15.44 14.19 -4.25
C LEU A 10 16.28 13.89 -5.48
N SER A 11 16.91 12.72 -5.50
CA SER A 11 17.58 12.24 -6.71
C SER A 11 16.58 12.10 -7.87
N PRO A 12 17.01 12.20 -9.14
CA PRO A 12 16.12 12.01 -10.28
C PRO A 12 15.38 10.67 -10.27
N VAL A 13 16.05 9.61 -9.79
CA VAL A 13 15.48 8.28 -9.61
C VAL A 13 14.37 8.30 -8.56
N GLN A 14 14.64 8.88 -7.38
CA GLN A 14 13.67 9.01 -6.31
C GLN A 14 12.44 9.81 -6.75
N ARG A 15 12.63 10.95 -7.42
CA ARG A 15 11.53 11.81 -7.88
C ARG A 15 10.60 11.07 -8.85
N ARG A 16 11.17 10.37 -9.83
CA ARG A 16 10.40 9.61 -10.82
C ARG A 16 9.58 8.50 -10.18
N HIS A 17 10.20 7.67 -9.34
CA HIS A 17 9.51 6.55 -8.70
C HIS A 17 8.49 7.05 -7.67
N TYR A 18 8.77 8.16 -6.99
CA TYR A 18 7.79 8.82 -6.13
C TYR A 18 6.54 9.25 -6.90
N SER A 19 6.67 9.90 -8.06
CA SER A 19 5.49 10.30 -8.85
C SER A 19 4.72 9.09 -9.40
N LEU A 20 5.41 8.03 -9.82
CA LEU A 20 4.78 6.79 -10.29
C LEU A 20 4.04 6.09 -9.15
N PHE A 21 4.67 6.02 -7.98
CA PHE A 21 4.08 5.46 -6.78
C PHE A 21 2.84 6.24 -6.34
N MET A 22 2.90 7.57 -6.30
CA MET A 22 1.72 8.41 -6.04
C MET A 22 0.60 8.16 -7.06
N GLY A 23 0.94 8.07 -8.36
CA GLY A 23 -0.04 7.72 -9.40
C GLY A 23 -0.67 6.35 -9.19
N GLY A 24 0.11 5.36 -8.76
CA GLY A 24 -0.37 4.02 -8.41
C GLY A 24 -1.35 4.01 -7.23
N LEU A 25 -1.09 4.82 -6.20
CA LEU A 25 -2.01 4.99 -5.06
C LEU A 25 -3.34 5.59 -5.51
N TRP A 26 -3.32 6.62 -6.37
CA TRP A 26 -4.54 7.19 -6.94
C TRP A 26 -5.33 6.17 -7.77
N LEU A 27 -4.64 5.38 -8.60
CA LEU A 27 -5.27 4.33 -9.40
C LEU A 27 -5.91 3.25 -8.52
N GLU A 28 -5.26 2.86 -7.43
CA GLU A 28 -5.80 1.91 -6.46
C GLU A 28 -7.06 2.45 -5.79
N SER A 29 -7.01 3.69 -5.31
CA SER A 29 -8.15 4.31 -4.65
C SER A 29 -9.34 4.50 -5.60
N LEU A 30 -9.08 4.87 -6.86
CA LEU A 30 -10.11 4.96 -7.90
C LEU A 30 -10.71 3.58 -8.21
N ALA A 31 -9.89 2.55 -8.36
CA ALA A 31 -10.35 1.19 -8.60
C ALA A 31 -11.27 0.71 -7.46
N MET A 32 -10.91 0.98 -6.20
CA MET A 32 -11.75 0.64 -5.06
C MET A 32 -13.08 1.39 -5.03
N ILE A 33 -13.07 2.70 -5.30
CA ILE A 33 -14.30 3.50 -5.36
C ILE A 33 -15.22 2.92 -6.45
N ILE A 34 -14.68 2.59 -7.62
CA ILE A 34 -15.42 1.96 -8.71
C ILE A 34 -16.06 0.66 -8.22
N VAL A 35 -15.29 -0.29 -7.70
CA VAL A 35 -15.82 -1.57 -7.22
C VAL A 35 -16.90 -1.38 -6.14
N SER A 36 -16.67 -0.48 -5.18
CA SER A 36 -17.63 -0.20 -4.10
C SER A 36 -18.95 0.36 -4.63
N GLN A 37 -18.90 1.35 -5.53
CA GLN A 37 -20.09 1.97 -6.11
C GLN A 37 -20.84 1.02 -7.05
N SER A 38 -20.12 0.21 -7.82
CA SER A 38 -20.69 -0.78 -8.73
C SER A 38 -21.47 -1.87 -8.00
N ARG A 39 -20.99 -2.33 -6.83
CA ARG A 39 -21.72 -3.32 -6.01
C ARG A 39 -23.10 -2.83 -5.59
N HIS A 40 -23.22 -1.56 -5.20
CA HIS A 40 -24.50 -0.99 -4.80
C HIS A 40 -25.46 -0.74 -5.97
N ARG A 41 -24.93 -0.48 -7.17
CA ARG A 41 -25.73 -0.07 -8.33
C ARG A 41 -26.15 -1.22 -9.24
N LEU A 42 -25.36 -2.28 -9.34
CA LEU A 42 -25.49 -3.24 -10.45
C LEU A 42 -25.86 -4.68 -10.05
N GLN A 43 -25.99 -5.03 -8.76
CA GLN A 43 -26.31 -6.40 -8.29
C GLN A 43 -25.63 -7.49 -9.13
N LEU A 44 -24.33 -7.35 -9.38
CA LEU A 44 -23.58 -8.23 -10.27
C LEU A 44 -23.41 -9.61 -9.60
N THR A 45 -24.09 -10.63 -10.11
CA THR A 45 -24.00 -12.02 -9.64
C THR A 45 -23.27 -12.96 -10.62
N GLY A 46 -22.98 -12.50 -11.85
CA GLY A 46 -22.35 -13.29 -12.90
C GLY A 46 -20.83 -13.13 -12.99
N SER A 47 -20.27 -13.60 -14.11
CA SER A 47 -18.84 -13.52 -14.43
C SER A 47 -18.29 -12.09 -14.40
N GLU A 48 -19.13 -11.07 -14.65
CA GLU A 48 -18.71 -9.67 -14.54
C GLU A 48 -18.31 -9.25 -13.11
N ALA A 49 -18.89 -9.87 -12.07
CA ALA A 49 -18.53 -9.59 -10.69
C ALA A 49 -17.10 -10.05 -10.36
N ILE A 50 -16.66 -11.16 -10.97
CA ILE A 50 -15.31 -11.71 -10.80
C ILE A 50 -14.28 -10.75 -11.42
N LEU A 51 -14.53 -10.30 -12.66
CA LEU A 51 -13.65 -9.35 -13.34
C LEU A 51 -13.55 -8.03 -12.56
N LEU A 52 -14.67 -7.55 -12.04
CA LEU A 52 -14.71 -6.34 -11.22
C LEU A 52 -13.95 -6.52 -9.89
N ALA A 53 -14.04 -7.69 -9.25
CA ALA A 53 -13.31 -7.98 -8.02
C ALA A 53 -11.78 -8.05 -8.21
N MET A 54 -11.31 -8.38 -9.42
CA MET A 54 -9.88 -8.39 -9.76
C MET A 54 -9.30 -7.00 -10.04
N LEU A 55 -10.14 -6.02 -10.38
CA LEU A 55 -9.73 -4.67 -10.74
C LEU A 55 -8.78 -4.00 -9.73
N PRO A 56 -9.04 -3.99 -8.40
CA PRO A 56 -8.15 -3.37 -7.43
C PRO A 56 -6.82 -4.11 -7.24
N ALA A 57 -6.69 -5.37 -7.70
CA ALA A 57 -5.42 -6.09 -7.63
C ALA A 57 -4.39 -5.52 -8.62
N LEU A 58 -4.81 -5.00 -9.77
CA LEU A 58 -3.90 -4.49 -10.81
C LEU A 58 -3.05 -3.29 -10.32
N PRO A 59 -3.63 -2.25 -9.69
CA PRO A 59 -2.84 -1.18 -9.09
C PRO A 59 -1.87 -1.65 -8.01
N ILE A 60 -2.23 -2.68 -7.22
CA ILE A 60 -1.36 -3.23 -6.19
C ILE A 60 -0.12 -3.87 -6.83
N PHE A 61 -0.29 -4.69 -7.88
CA PHE A 61 0.85 -5.25 -8.62
C PHE A 61 1.73 -4.17 -9.24
N TYR A 62 1.11 -3.12 -9.79
CA TYR A 62 1.84 -1.97 -10.31
C TYR A 62 2.68 -1.28 -9.23
N LEU A 63 2.13 -1.04 -8.05
CA LEU A 63 2.85 -0.43 -6.93
C LEU A 63 4.04 -1.28 -6.48
N ILE A 64 3.85 -2.60 -6.32
CA ILE A 64 4.93 -3.52 -5.99
C ILE A 64 6.03 -3.48 -7.06
N PHE A 65 5.65 -3.47 -8.34
CA PHE A 65 6.60 -3.36 -9.44
C PHE A 65 7.39 -2.04 -9.41
N VAL A 66 6.73 -0.91 -9.15
CA VAL A 66 7.38 0.40 -9.02
C VAL A 66 8.39 0.40 -7.88
N VAL A 67 8.04 -0.15 -6.71
CA VAL A 67 8.94 -0.23 -5.55
C VAL A 67 10.11 -1.19 -5.83
N ALA A 68 9.86 -2.36 -6.42
CA ALA A 68 10.91 -3.30 -6.79
C ALA A 68 11.89 -2.67 -7.80
N ARG A 69 11.38 -2.00 -8.84
CA ARG A 69 12.21 -1.28 -9.82
C ARG A 69 13.00 -0.15 -9.20
N TYR A 70 12.43 0.54 -8.21
CA TYR A 70 13.13 1.55 -7.46
C TYR A 70 14.28 0.96 -6.63
N LEU A 71 14.04 -0.14 -5.89
CA LEU A 71 15.08 -0.80 -5.08
C LEU A 71 16.28 -1.31 -5.92
N ILE A 72 16.05 -1.72 -7.16
CA ILE A 72 17.11 -2.14 -8.10
C ILE A 72 17.94 -0.94 -8.58
N GLN A 73 17.32 0.23 -8.72
CA GLN A 73 17.96 1.45 -9.24
C GLN A 73 18.60 2.30 -8.14
N GLU A 74 18.17 2.14 -6.89
CA GLU A 74 18.72 2.87 -5.76
C GLU A 74 20.15 2.42 -5.49
N LYS A 75 21.08 3.38 -5.53
CA LYS A 75 22.52 3.12 -5.36
C LYS A 75 22.94 3.16 -3.90
N ASP A 76 22.16 3.85 -3.08
CA ASP A 76 22.40 3.96 -1.65
C ASP A 76 21.88 2.70 -0.92
N GLU A 77 22.82 1.86 -0.47
CA GLU A 77 22.48 0.62 0.23
C GLU A 77 21.78 0.85 1.57
N PHE A 78 22.08 1.98 2.23
CA PHE A 78 21.44 2.36 3.48
C PHE A 78 19.95 2.67 3.22
N ILE A 79 19.64 3.51 2.24
CA ILE A 79 18.25 3.80 1.84
C ILE A 79 17.53 2.52 1.40
N ARG A 80 18.17 1.68 0.59
CA ARG A 80 17.60 0.40 0.14
C ARG A 80 17.23 -0.50 1.33
N SER A 81 18.13 -0.64 2.30
CA SER A 81 17.92 -1.47 3.49
C SER A 81 16.78 -0.93 4.38
N LEU A 82 16.71 0.38 4.58
CA LEU A 82 15.64 1.02 5.33
C LEU A 82 14.26 0.75 4.70
N ILE A 83 14.16 0.79 3.35
CA ILE A 83 12.87 0.61 2.67
C ILE A 83 12.44 -0.84 2.78
N MET A 84 13.38 -1.78 2.59
CA MET A 84 13.11 -3.20 2.79
C MET A 84 12.63 -3.49 4.22
N GLN A 85 13.27 -2.92 5.24
CA GLN A 85 12.84 -3.10 6.64
C GLN A 85 11.47 -2.47 6.91
N ALA A 86 11.21 -1.27 6.38
CA ALA A 86 9.90 -0.63 6.50
C ALA A 86 8.79 -1.46 5.83
N MET A 87 9.03 -2.01 4.64
CA MET A 87 8.09 -2.90 3.96
C MET A 87 7.87 -4.19 4.75
N LEU A 88 8.92 -4.82 5.27
CA LEU A 88 8.79 -6.03 6.10
C LEU A 88 7.96 -5.77 7.35
N CYS A 89 8.17 -4.64 8.02
CA CYS A 89 7.36 -4.23 9.16
C CYS A 89 5.89 -4.02 8.74
N GLY A 90 5.66 -3.38 7.60
CA GLY A 90 4.33 -3.18 7.05
C GLY A 90 3.61 -4.49 6.76
N ILE A 91 4.28 -5.45 6.12
CA ILE A 91 3.75 -6.80 5.86
C ILE A 91 3.41 -7.49 7.18
N GLY A 92 4.37 -7.55 8.11
CA GLY A 92 4.21 -8.27 9.37
C GLY A 92 3.04 -7.76 10.20
N LEU A 93 2.89 -6.43 10.31
CA LEU A 93 1.77 -5.83 11.04
C LEU A 93 0.44 -6.03 10.32
N THR A 94 0.42 -5.93 8.98
CA THR A 94 -0.80 -6.16 8.20
C THR A 94 -1.28 -7.59 8.35
N LEU A 95 -0.38 -8.57 8.20
CA LEU A 95 -0.72 -10.00 8.35
C LEU A 95 -1.20 -10.31 9.77
N ALA A 96 -0.54 -9.78 10.80
CA ALA A 96 -0.93 -10.01 12.18
C ALA A 96 -2.34 -9.48 12.48
N VAL A 97 -2.66 -8.26 12.01
CA VAL A 97 -3.98 -7.65 12.21
C VAL A 97 -5.06 -8.36 11.41
N ASP A 98 -4.83 -8.62 10.11
CA ASP A 98 -5.78 -9.29 9.23
C ASP A 98 -6.11 -10.70 9.75
N THR A 99 -5.09 -11.46 10.16
CA THR A 99 -5.29 -12.79 10.75
C THR A 99 -6.10 -12.71 12.05
N THR A 100 -5.71 -11.81 12.97
CA THR A 100 -6.39 -11.69 14.26
C THR A 100 -7.85 -11.27 14.09
N TRP A 101 -8.12 -10.31 13.20
CA TRP A 101 -9.48 -9.84 12.94
C TRP A 101 -10.32 -10.88 12.19
N GLY A 102 -9.72 -11.62 11.26
CA GLY A 102 -10.35 -12.74 10.57
C GLY A 102 -10.89 -13.76 11.56
N TYR A 103 -10.05 -14.24 12.48
CA TYR A 103 -10.48 -15.17 13.53
C TYR A 103 -11.51 -14.55 14.49
N LEU A 104 -11.37 -13.27 14.85
CA LEU A 104 -12.36 -12.56 15.68
C LEU A 104 -13.74 -12.51 14.98
N THR A 105 -13.76 -12.33 13.66
CA THR A 105 -14.98 -12.32 12.84
C THR A 105 -15.61 -13.71 12.84
N GLU A 106 -14.81 -14.76 12.63
CA GLU A 106 -15.29 -16.15 12.60
C GLU A 106 -15.83 -16.64 13.95
N ILE A 107 -15.16 -16.29 15.06
CA ILE A 107 -15.50 -16.78 16.40
C ILE A 107 -16.62 -15.97 17.05
N HIS A 108 -16.53 -14.64 16.98
CA HIS A 108 -17.42 -13.73 17.71
C HIS A 108 -18.50 -13.08 16.83
N GLY A 109 -18.52 -13.34 15.53
CA GLY A 109 -19.47 -12.71 14.60
C GLY A 109 -19.29 -11.19 14.49
N THR A 110 -18.09 -10.70 14.79
CA THR A 110 -17.76 -9.27 14.60
C THR A 110 -17.85 -8.91 13.13
N SER A 111 -18.13 -7.64 12.81
CA SER A 111 -18.22 -7.23 11.40
C SER A 111 -16.85 -7.39 10.72
N PRO A 112 -16.79 -7.99 9.51
CA PRO A 112 -15.55 -8.12 8.77
C PRO A 112 -14.90 -6.75 8.56
N LEU A 113 -13.58 -6.67 8.71
CA LEU A 113 -12.86 -5.47 8.30
C LEU A 113 -13.08 -5.27 6.79
N PRO A 114 -13.30 -4.02 6.34
CA PRO A 114 -13.28 -3.73 4.92
C PRO A 114 -11.92 -4.15 4.34
N GLN A 115 -11.92 -4.94 3.26
CA GLN A 115 -10.67 -5.50 2.70
C GLN A 115 -9.63 -4.43 2.34
N PHE A 116 -10.07 -3.21 2.03
CA PHE A 116 -9.18 -2.09 1.74
C PHE A 116 -8.34 -1.64 2.95
N ALA A 117 -8.79 -1.95 4.16
CA ALA A 117 -8.07 -1.61 5.38
C ALA A 117 -6.67 -2.24 5.38
N ASN A 118 -6.47 -3.42 4.78
CA ASN A 118 -5.16 -4.07 4.69
C ASN A 118 -4.16 -3.24 3.89
N PHE A 119 -4.60 -2.66 2.78
CA PHE A 119 -3.75 -1.80 1.95
C PHE A 119 -3.35 -0.53 2.71
N VAL A 120 -4.30 0.12 3.39
CA VAL A 120 -4.03 1.31 4.21
C VAL A 120 -3.09 0.96 5.36
N LEU A 121 -3.35 -0.15 6.05
CA LEU A 121 -2.58 -0.61 7.18
C LEU A 121 -1.13 -0.87 6.79
N PHE A 122 -0.90 -1.53 5.65
CA PHE A 122 0.44 -1.78 5.10
C PHE A 122 1.24 -0.49 4.91
N PHE A 123 0.65 0.52 4.25
CA PHE A 123 1.37 1.77 4.00
C PHE A 123 1.55 2.64 5.24
N VAL A 124 0.55 2.71 6.12
CA VAL A 124 0.65 3.50 7.35
C VAL A 124 1.72 2.93 8.28
N THR A 125 1.70 1.61 8.48
CA THR A 125 2.66 0.93 9.36
C THR A 125 4.07 0.96 8.76
N GLY A 126 4.22 0.74 7.45
CA GLY A 126 5.50 0.89 6.76
C GLY A 126 6.04 2.32 6.82
N ALA A 127 5.20 3.34 6.61
CA ALA A 127 5.61 4.74 6.72
C ALA A 127 6.02 5.11 8.15
N LEU A 128 5.32 4.60 9.16
CA LEU A 128 5.68 4.79 10.56
C LEU A 128 7.03 4.14 10.88
N ALA A 129 7.22 2.89 10.46
CA ALA A 129 8.47 2.16 10.63
C ALA A 129 9.64 2.91 10.01
N TRP A 130 9.47 3.39 8.76
CA TRP A 130 10.45 4.22 8.06
C TRP A 130 10.80 5.49 8.85
N ARG A 131 9.78 6.21 9.36
CA ARG A 131 10.01 7.43 10.17
C ARG A 131 10.79 7.15 11.45
N ILE A 132 10.49 6.04 12.13
CA ILE A 132 11.20 5.63 13.34
C ILE A 132 12.66 5.30 13.03
N GLN A 133 12.91 4.56 11.94
CA GLN A 133 14.27 4.20 11.54
C GLN A 133 15.10 5.43 11.19
N LEU A 134 14.54 6.38 10.44
CA LEU A 134 15.19 7.67 10.14
C LEU A 134 15.49 8.51 11.38
N ALA A 135 14.63 8.45 12.41
CA ALA A 135 14.87 9.17 13.66
C ALA A 135 16.00 8.55 14.47
N ARG A 136 16.26 7.25 14.32
CA ARG A 136 17.34 6.51 15.00
C ARG A 136 18.70 6.64 14.29
N SER A 137 18.70 6.99 13.01
CA SER A 137 19.92 7.12 12.20
C SER A 137 20.49 8.55 12.16
N ARG A 138 19.97 9.46 13.00
CA ARG A 138 20.49 10.81 13.22
C ARG A 138 21.23 10.86 14.54
#